data_AF-A0A348VTK7-F1
#
_entry.id   AF-A0A348VTK7-F1
#
_cell.length_a   1.000
_cell.length_b   1.000
_cell.length_c   1.000
_cell.angle_alpha   90.00
_cell.angle_beta   90.00
_cell.angle_gamma   90.00
#
_symmetry.space_group_name_H-M   'P 1'
#
loop_
_entity.id
_entity.type
_entity.pdbx_description
1 polymer ?
#
loop_
_entity_poly.entity_id
_entity_poly.type
_entity_poly.pdbx_seq_one_letter_code
_entity_poly.pdbx_strand_id
1 'polypeptide(L)'
;MTYKIEKEVPIPAPYRKAQGSKYPFAQMAVGDSFAVDVEDGEGPAAVLNRMRGAANRFGKDNGMTLTARVMGSTVRIWRTK
;
A
#
# COMPACT_ATOMS: atom_id res chain seq x y z
N MET A 1 -6.57 22.84 21.16
CA MET A 1 -6.86 23.12 19.73
C MET A 1 -8.25 22.57 19.45
N THR A 2 -9.19 23.41 19.01
CA THR A 2 -10.60 23.04 18.88
C THR A 2 -10.99 23.07 17.40
N TYR A 3 -11.44 21.94 16.87
CA TYR A 3 -11.87 21.82 15.48
C TYR A 3 -13.38 22.11 15.39
N LYS A 4 -13.80 22.95 14.43
CA LYS A 4 -15.22 23.23 14.14
C LYS A 4 -15.70 22.24 13.08
N ILE A 5 -16.78 21.51 13.36
CA ILE A 5 -17.40 20.57 12.42
C ILE A 5 -18.51 21.31 11.68
N GLU A 6 -18.40 21.40 10.36
CA GLU A 6 -19.43 21.97 9.48
C GLU A 6 -20.29 20.85 8.89
N LYS A 7 -21.60 21.10 8.77
CA LYS A 7 -22.58 20.17 8.21
C LYS A 7 -23.10 20.75 6.89
N GLU A 8 -23.59 19.89 6.00
CA GLU A 8 -24.24 20.28 4.72
C GLU A 8 -23.33 20.83 3.61
N VAL A 9 -22.00 20.62 3.71
CA VAL A 9 -21.10 20.90 2.58
C VAL A 9 -21.26 19.78 1.52
N PRO A 10 -21.65 20.10 0.27
CA PRO A 10 -21.84 19.09 -0.76
C PRO A 10 -20.52 18.39 -1.10
N ILE A 11 -20.54 17.05 -1.10
CA ILE A 11 -19.37 16.24 -1.41
C ILE A 11 -19.12 16.30 -2.93
N PRO A 12 -17.93 16.70 -3.40
CA PRO A 12 -17.62 16.69 -4.82
C PRO A 12 -17.66 15.26 -5.37
N ALA A 13 -18.07 15.11 -6.64
CA ALA A 13 -18.12 13.81 -7.29
C ALA A 13 -16.73 13.13 -7.23
N PRO A 14 -16.66 11.84 -6.87
CA PRO A 14 -15.39 11.15 -6.72
C PRO A 14 -14.67 11.02 -8.06
N TYR A 15 -13.53 11.67 -8.21
CA TYR A 15 -12.64 11.47 -9.36
C TYR A 15 -11.87 10.15 -9.17
N ARG A 16 -12.34 9.06 -9.79
CA ARG A 16 -11.64 7.77 -9.79
C ARG A 16 -10.86 7.61 -11.08
N LYS A 17 -9.58 7.98 -11.08
CA LYS A 17 -8.66 7.52 -12.13
C LYS A 17 -8.34 6.05 -11.82
N ALA A 18 -8.73 5.14 -12.70
CA ALA A 18 -8.35 3.73 -12.61
C ALA A 18 -6.84 3.62 -12.90
N GLN A 19 -6.02 3.82 -11.87
CA GLN A 19 -4.59 3.59 -11.96
C GLN A 19 -4.37 2.10 -11.69
N GLY A 20 -3.81 1.38 -12.66
CA GLY A 20 -3.49 -0.04 -12.50
C GLY A 20 -2.67 -0.30 -11.24
N SER A 21 -2.75 -1.52 -10.70
CA SER A 21 -2.02 -1.88 -9.48
C SER A 21 -0.51 -1.64 -9.67
N LYS A 22 0.06 -0.71 -8.90
CA LYS A 22 1.50 -0.38 -8.91
C LYS A 22 2.39 -1.60 -8.61
N TYR A 23 1.84 -2.61 -7.93
CA TYR A 23 2.58 -3.75 -7.43
C TYR A 23 2.01 -5.06 -8.00
N PRO A 24 2.86 -6.09 -8.19
CA PRO A 24 2.48 -7.36 -8.81
C PRO A 24 1.69 -8.30 -7.88
N PHE A 25 0.90 -7.78 -6.94
CA PHE A 25 0.21 -8.58 -5.91
C PHE A 25 -0.67 -9.69 -6.50
N ALA A 26 -1.36 -9.42 -7.61
CA ALA A 26 -2.22 -10.38 -8.28
C ALA A 26 -1.48 -11.61 -8.83
N GLN A 27 -0.18 -11.47 -9.13
CA GLN A 27 0.65 -12.52 -9.72
C GLN A 27 1.40 -13.34 -8.66
N MET A 28 1.43 -12.89 -7.40
CA MET A 28 2.12 -13.59 -6.33
C MET A 28 1.34 -14.84 -5.91
N ALA A 29 1.97 -16.01 -5.92
CA ALA A 29 1.49 -17.21 -5.23
C ALA A 29 1.83 -17.16 -3.73
N VAL A 30 1.19 -18.01 -2.92
CA VAL A 30 1.54 -18.12 -1.49
C VAL A 30 2.98 -18.61 -1.37
N GLY A 31 3.79 -17.90 -0.60
CA GLY A 31 5.23 -18.12 -0.46
C GLY A 31 6.08 -17.19 -1.34
N ASP A 32 5.52 -16.57 -2.38
CA ASP A 32 6.26 -15.64 -3.22
C ASP A 32 6.59 -14.35 -2.47
N SER A 33 7.70 -13.74 -2.88
CA SER A 33 8.10 -12.42 -2.42
C SER A 33 8.73 -11.58 -3.51
N PHE A 34 8.56 -10.28 -3.42
CA PHE A 34 9.32 -9.32 -4.22
C PHE A 34 9.88 -8.21 -3.32
N ALA A 35 10.94 -7.56 -3.77
CA ALA A 35 11.58 -6.45 -3.08
C ALA A 35 11.51 -5.18 -3.93
N VAL A 36 11.46 -4.05 -3.25
CA VAL A 36 11.56 -2.71 -3.83
C VAL A 36 12.76 -2.04 -3.17
N ASP A 37 13.67 -1.54 -4.00
CA ASP A 37 14.79 -0.76 -3.51
C ASP A 37 14.31 0.59 -2.99
N VAL A 38 14.91 1.05 -1.90
CA VAL A 38 14.67 2.38 -1.34
C VAL A 38 15.61 3.35 -2.06
N GLU A 39 15.04 4.31 -2.77
CA GLU A 39 15.81 5.33 -3.50
C GLU A 39 16.57 6.26 -2.54
N ASP A 40 17.69 6.81 -3.02
CA ASP A 40 18.49 7.77 -2.26
C ASP A 40 17.67 9.02 -1.91
N GLY A 41 17.56 9.31 -0.60
CA GLY A 41 16.75 10.41 -0.08
C GLY A 41 15.34 10.00 0.35
N GLU A 42 14.88 8.78 0.05
CA GLU A 42 13.64 8.22 0.59
C GLU A 42 13.92 7.41 1.86
N GLY A 43 13.11 7.63 2.91
CA GLY A 43 13.21 6.84 4.13
C GLY A 43 12.63 5.43 3.94
N PRO A 44 13.31 4.35 4.38
CA PRO A 44 12.77 2.97 4.28
C PRO A 44 11.38 2.81 4.93
N ALA A 45 11.10 3.58 5.98
CA ALA A 45 9.79 3.61 6.63
C ALA A 45 8.68 4.18 5.73
N ALA A 46 8.99 5.17 4.89
CA ALA A 46 8.03 5.76 3.96
C ALA A 46 7.63 4.75 2.87
N VAL A 47 8.63 4.06 2.30
CA VAL A 47 8.42 2.97 1.33
C VAL A 47 7.59 1.85 1.96
N LEU A 48 7.95 1.42 3.17
CA LEU A 48 7.22 0.40 3.91
C LEU A 48 5.75 0.77 4.12
N ASN A 49 5.47 1.98 4.58
CA ASN A 49 4.10 2.44 4.84
C ASN A 49 3.27 2.49 3.55
N ARG A 50 3.85 2.95 2.44
CA ARG A 50 3.21 2.96 1.12
C ARG A 50 2.89 1.53 0.65
N MET A 51 3.85 0.62 0.75
CA MET A 51 3.65 -0.78 0.36
C MET A 51 2.61 -1.47 1.25
N ARG A 52 2.65 -1.26 2.56
CA ARG A 52 1.65 -1.81 3.51
C ARG A 52 0.25 -1.30 3.21
N GLY A 53 0.08 -0.01 2.95
CA GLY A 53 -1.22 0.56 2.60
C GLY A 53 -1.81 -0.10 1.34
N ALA A 54 -1.00 -0.23 0.29
CA ALA A 54 -1.42 -0.87 -0.95
C ALA A 54 -1.71 -2.37 -0.76
N ALA A 55 -0.85 -3.07 -0.03
CA ALA A 55 -0.98 -4.50 0.24
C ALA A 55 -2.21 -4.83 1.08
N ASN A 56 -2.46 -4.06 2.15
CA ASN A 56 -3.65 -4.24 2.99
C ASN A 56 -4.93 -3.99 2.20
N ARG A 57 -4.94 -2.94 1.36
CA ARG A 57 -6.10 -2.63 0.53
C ARG A 57 -6.36 -3.74 -0.47
N PHE A 58 -5.33 -4.15 -1.21
CA PHE A 58 -5.45 -5.23 -2.20
C PHE A 58 -5.83 -6.56 -1.55
N GLY A 59 -5.21 -6.90 -0.42
CA GLY A 59 -5.51 -8.11 0.33
C GLY A 59 -6.94 -8.17 0.83
N LYS A 60 -7.48 -7.05 1.35
CA LYS A 60 -8.89 -6.94 1.75
C LYS A 60 -9.85 -7.15 0.57
N ASP A 61 -9.55 -6.55 -0.58
CA ASP A 61 -10.41 -6.59 -1.76
C ASP A 61 -10.37 -7.97 -2.47
N ASN A 62 -9.28 -8.75 -2.28
CA ASN A 62 -9.05 -10.02 -2.98
C ASN A 62 -8.95 -11.26 -2.06
N GLY A 63 -9.14 -11.11 -0.74
CA GLY A 63 -9.06 -12.22 0.22
C GLY A 63 -7.65 -12.80 0.42
N MET A 64 -6.61 -11.98 0.25
CA MET A 64 -5.19 -12.38 0.38
C MET A 64 -4.55 -11.74 1.61
N THR A 65 -3.51 -12.38 2.15
CA THR A 65 -2.66 -11.80 3.19
C THR A 65 -1.27 -11.52 2.63
N LEU A 66 -0.88 -10.24 2.69
CA LEU A 66 0.42 -9.76 2.27
C LEU A 66 1.15 -9.16 3.47
N THR A 67 2.43 -9.48 3.65
CA THR A 67 3.26 -9.01 4.77
C THR A 67 4.46 -8.26 4.24
N ALA A 68 4.78 -7.07 4.76
CA ALA A 68 5.94 -6.28 4.32
C ALA A 68 6.93 -5.96 5.46
N ARG A 69 8.24 -6.00 5.15
CA ARG A 69 9.34 -5.71 6.09
C ARG A 69 10.51 -5.02 5.38
N VAL A 70 11.19 -4.14 6.12
CA VAL A 70 12.45 -3.52 5.68
C VAL A 70 13.59 -4.52 5.86
N MET A 71 14.43 -4.66 4.83
CA MET A 71 15.65 -5.48 4.81
C MET A 71 16.79 -4.63 4.25
N GLY A 72 17.48 -3.89 5.13
CA GLY A 72 18.54 -2.96 4.73
C GLY A 72 18.00 -1.82 3.86
N SER A 73 18.51 -1.71 2.64
CA SER A 73 18.09 -0.73 1.63
C SER A 73 16.88 -1.17 0.80
N THR A 74 16.22 -2.27 1.17
CA THR A 74 15.05 -2.78 0.43
C THR A 74 13.85 -2.95 1.32
N VAL A 75 12.65 -2.83 0.75
CA VAL A 75 11.40 -3.27 1.39
C VAL A 75 10.90 -4.49 0.65
N ARG A 76 10.81 -5.61 1.37
CA ARG A 76 10.31 -6.87 0.83
C ARG A 76 8.89 -7.11 1.27
N ILE A 77 8.09 -7.68 0.38
CA ILE A 77 6.74 -8.13 0.67
C ILE A 77 6.56 -9.59 0.28
N TRP A 78 5.83 -10.33 1.11
CA TRP A 78 5.48 -11.74 0.92
C TRP A 78 3.98 -11.88 0.80
N ARG A 79 3.52 -12.85 0.01
CA ARG A 79 2.15 -13.36 0.12
C ARG A 79 2.16 -14.56 1.06
N THR A 80 1.48 -14.42 2.19
CA THR A 80 1.40 -15.44 3.24
C THR A 80 0.09 -16.21 3.25
N LYS A 81 -0.95 -15.70 2.56
CA LYS A 81 -2.23 -16.37 2.34
C LYS A 81 -2.87 -15.90 1.03
#